data_AF-A0A4R3L7L5-F1
#
_entry.id   AF-A0A4R3L7L5-F1
#
_cell.length_a   1.000
_cell.length_b   1.000
_cell.length_c   1.000
_cell.angle_alpha   90.00
_cell.angle_beta   90.00
_cell.angle_gamma   90.00
#
_symmetry.space_group_name_H-M   'P 1'
#
loop_
_entity.id
_entity.type
_entity.pdbx_description
1 polymer ?
#
loop_
_entity_poly.entity_id
_entity_poly.type
_entity_poly.pdbx_seq_one_letter_code
_entity_poly.pdbx_strand_id
1 'polypeptide(L)' 'MRCIRFWFDSWEQVMILLHLETNKKKVLRNPKEIQRFLCAYELDLHQCKGVLEAEDRLHYFGNRSIRQR' A
#
# COMPACT_ATOMS: atom_id res chain seq x y z
N MET A 1 -13.57 5.34 -5.46
CA MET A 1 -12.48 4.36 -5.41
C MET A 1 -11.38 4.95 -4.54
N ARG A 2 -10.86 4.21 -3.54
CA ARG A 2 -9.75 4.71 -2.73
C ARG A 2 -8.45 4.31 -3.41
N CYS A 3 -7.88 5.25 -4.17
CA CYS A 3 -6.65 5.00 -4.90
C CYS A 3 -5.43 5.24 -4.03
N ILE A 4 -4.48 4.31 -4.12
CA ILE A 4 -3.16 4.40 -3.49
C ILE A 4 -2.09 4.36 -4.56
N ARG A 5 -1.01 5.11 -4.32
CA ARG A 5 0.28 4.88 -4.97
C ARG A 5 1.19 4.09 -4.06
N PHE A 6 1.96 3.18 -4.62
CA PHE A 6 2.92 2.41 -3.85
C PHE A 6 4.18 2.09 -4.65
N TRP A 7 5.28 1.92 -3.94
CA TRP A 7 6.56 1.51 -4.48
C TRP A 7 7.42 0.89 -3.37
N PHE A 8 8.34 0.02 -3.78
CA PHE A 8 9.33 -0.58 -2.91
C PHE A 8 10.61 0.24 -2.96
N ASP A 9 11.04 0.72 -1.79
CA ASP A 9 12.34 1.37 -1.62
C ASP A 9 13.39 0.30 -1.32
N SER A 10 14.30 0.07 -2.27
CA SER A 10 15.35 -0.94 -2.13
C SER A 10 16.47 -0.55 -1.17
N TRP A 11 16.66 0.74 -0.90
CA TRP A 11 17.66 1.21 0.05
C TRP A 11 17.20 0.94 1.48
N GLU A 12 15.96 1.30 1.77
CA GLU A 12 15.36 1.14 3.09
C GLU A 12 14.71 -0.24 3.30
N GLN A 13 14.55 -1.03 2.23
CA GLN A 13 13.88 -2.33 2.22
C GLN A 13 12.42 -2.26 2.74
N VAL A 14 11.69 -1.23 2.32
CA VAL A 14 10.31 -0.97 2.77
C VAL A 14 9.35 -0.78 1.61
N MET A 15 8.08 -1.15 1.80
CA MET A 15 7.00 -0.80 0.89
C MET A 15 6.35 0.51 1.36
N ILE A 16 6.30 1.52 0.51
CA ILE A 16 5.66 2.80 0.80
C ILE A 16 4.30 2.82 0.10
N LEU A 17 3.26 3.22 0.83
CA LEU A 17 1.91 3.42 0.32
C LEU A 17 1.51 4.87 0.58
N LEU A 18 0.91 5.52 -0.41
CA LEU A 18 0.41 6.88 -0.37
C LEU A 18 -1.05 6.90 -0.79
N HIS A 19 -1.94 7.37 0.08
CA HIS A 19 -3.34 7.58 -0.26
C HIS A 19 -3.51 8.89 -1.03
N LEU A 20 -4.06 8.83 -2.24
CA LEU A 20 -4.07 9.98 -3.14
C LEU A 20 -5.01 11.09 -2.70
N GLU A 21 -6.14 10.77 -2.05
CA GLU A 21 -7.10 11.79 -1.63
C GLU A 21 -6.65 12.56 -0.38
N THR A 22 -5.94 11.89 0.54
CA THR A 22 -5.61 12.46 1.85
C THR A 22 -4.12 12.75 2.02
N ASN A 23 -3.30 12.38 1.03
CA ASN A 23 -1.84 12.40 1.10
C ASN A 23 -1.26 11.67 2.33
N LYS A 24 -2.04 10.77 2.94
CA LYS A 24 -1.57 9.95 4.06
C LYS A 24 -0.59 8.91 3.55
N LYS A 25 0.55 8.79 4.23
CA LYS A 25 1.58 7.80 3.93
C LYS A 25 1.53 6.68 4.96
N LYS A 26 1.68 5.43 4.49
CA LYS A 26 1.95 4.25 5.32
C LYS A 26 3.22 3.58 4.81
N VAL A 27 4.02 3.04 5.74
CA VAL A 27 5.26 2.33 5.41
C VAL A 27 5.18 0.92 5.99
N LEU A 28 5.26 -0.09 5.14
CA LEU A 28 5.33 -1.49 5.55
C LEU A 28 6.81 -1.85 5.64
N ARG A 29 7.27 -2.14 6.86
CA ARG A 29 8.65 -2.56 7.16
C ARG A 29 8.78 -4.06 7.36
N ASN A 30 7.68 -4.74 7.69
CA ASN A 30 7.70 -6.16 7.97
C ASN A 30 7.69 -6.96 6.65
N PRO A 31 8.69 -7.81 6.37
CA PRO A 31 8.74 -8.62 5.16
C PRO A 31 7.49 -9.48 4.93
N LYS A 32 6.88 -10.02 6.00
CA LYS A 32 5.64 -10.80 5.91
C LYS A 32 4.45 -9.94 5.47
N GLU A 33 4.40 -8.68 5.91
CA GLU A 33 3.37 -7.73 5.50
C GLU A 33 3.57 -7.29 4.05
N ILE A 34 4.82 -7.07 3.63
CA ILE A 34 5.18 -6.78 2.24
C ILE A 34 4.79 -7.94 1.33
N GLN A 35 5.11 -9.18 1.71
CA GLN A 35 4.71 -10.35 0.93
C GLN A 35 3.19 -10.49 0.82
N ARG A 36 2.45 -10.27 1.93
CA ARG A 36 0.98 -10.26 1.90
C ARG A 36 0.43 -9.18 0.98
N PHE A 37 1.04 -7.99 0.99
CA PHE A 37 0.69 -6.92 0.06
C PHE A 37 0.88 -7.41 -1.37
N LEU A 38 2.09 -7.85 -1.74
CA LEU A 38 2.40 -8.33 -3.08
C LEU A 38 1.43 -9.42 -3.58
N CYS A 39 1.10 -10.40 -2.73
CA CYS A 39 0.13 -11.44 -3.06
C CYS A 39 -1.28 -10.88 -3.35
N ALA A 40 -1.76 -9.88 -2.60
CA ALA A 40 -3.09 -9.31 -2.79
C ALA A 40 -3.22 -8.47 -4.08
N TYR A 41 -2.09 -7.99 -4.60
CA TYR A 41 -2.03 -7.24 -5.86
C TYR A 41 -1.51 -8.08 -7.03
N GLU A 42 -1.18 -9.36 -6.80
CA GLU A 42 -0.61 -10.27 -7.81
C GLU A 42 0.67 -9.71 -8.45
N LEU A 43 1.53 -9.13 -7.63
CA LEU A 43 2.77 -8.48 -8.06
C LEU A 43 4.00 -9.16 -7.46
N ASP A 44 5.10 -9.09 -8.21
CA ASP A 44 6.43 -9.37 -7.71
C ASP A 44 7.11 -8.10 -7.19
N LEU A 45 8.02 -8.26 -6.23
CA LEU A 45 8.78 -7.16 -5.63
C LEU A 45 9.52 -6.32 -6.70
N HIS A 46 10.01 -6.97 -7.76
CA HIS A 46 10.73 -6.30 -8.86
C HIS A 46 9.86 -5.30 -9.63
N GLN A 47 8.57 -5.57 -9.76
CA GLN A 47 7.62 -4.69 -10.44
C GLN A 47 7.35 -3.41 -9.62
N CYS A 48 7.51 -3.51 -8.30
CA CYS A 48 7.33 -2.39 -7.37
C CYS A 48 8.54 -1.45 -7.29
N LYS A 49 9.60 -1.64 -8.10
CA LYS A 49 10.72 -0.68 -8.17
C LYS A 49 10.29 0.68 -8.75
N GLY A 50 9.23 0.70 -9.54
CA GLY A 50 8.56 1.92 -10.00
C GLY A 50 7.36 2.29 -9.12
N VAL A 51 6.85 3.51 -9.31
CA VAL A 51 5.60 3.94 -8.66
C VAL A 51 4.42 3.33 -9.41
N LEU A 52 3.62 2.54 -8.70
CA LEU A 52 2.39 1.94 -9.20
C LEU A 52 1.18 2.58 -8.53
N GLU A 53 0.03 2.56 -9.21
CA GLU A 53 -1.25 3.06 -8.70
C GLU A 53 -2.29 1.94 -8.75
N ALA A 54 -3.03 1.76 -7.66
CA ALA A 54 -4.11 0.78 -7.57
C ALA A 54 -5.15 1.18 -6.53
N GLU A 55 -6.28 0.47 -6.50
CA GLU A 55 -7.24 0.59 -5.40
C GLU A 55 -6.71 -0.03 -4.11
N ASP A 56 -7.02 0.57 -2.95
CA ASP A 56 -6.66 0.05 -1.62
C ASP A 56 -7.47 -1.21 -1.24
N ARG A 57 -7.15 -2.34 -1.89
CA ARG A 57 -7.78 -3.65 -1.71
C ARG A 57 -7.65 -4.21 -0.29
N LEU A 58 -6.61 -3.79 0.42
CA LEU A 58 -6.28 -4.25 1.78
C LEU A 58 -6.74 -3.28 2.87
N HIS A 59 -7.43 -2.19 2.49
CA HIS A 59 -7.98 -1.19 3.40
C HIS A 59 -6.94 -0.57 4.35
N TYR A 60 -5.73 -0.34 3.87
CA TYR A 60 -4.65 0.30 4.64
C TYR A 60 -5.00 1.71 5.13
N PHE A 61 -5.87 2.41 4.41
CA PHE A 61 -6.38 3.73 4.78
C PHE A 61 -7.84 3.69 5.26
N GLY A 62 -8.32 2.48 5.58
CA GLY A 62 -9.59 2.17 6.22
C GLY A 62 -10.78 2.19 5.27
N ASN A 63 -11.80 1.37 5.57
CA ASN A 63 -13.18 1.76 5.35
C ASN A 63 -13.53 2.68 6.53
N ARG A 64 -13.90 3.95 6.30
CA ARG A 64 -14.71 4.64 7.32
C ARG A 64 -16.03 3.88 7.42
N SER A 65 -16.09 2.82 8.20
CA SER A 65 -17.33 2.53 8.89
C SER A 65 -17.55 3.72 9.80
N ILE A 66 -18.47 4.59 9.41
CA ILE A 66 -19.08 5.55 10.31
C ILE A 66 -19.47 4.74 11.55
N ARG A 67 -18.72 4.88 12.65
CA ARG A 67 -19.25 4.50 13.96
C ARG A 67 -20.33 5.53 14.23
N GLN A 68 -21.57 5.21 13.87
CA GLN A 68 -22.72 5.83 14.51
C GLN A 68 -22.71 5.34 15.96
N ARG A 69 -22.33 6.22 16.87
CA ARG A 69 -22.69 6.17 18.29
C ARG A 69 -22.89 7.59 18.77
#